data_AF-A0A2N8MN37-F1
#
_entry.id   AF-A0A2N8MN37-F1
#
_cell.length_a   1.000
_cell.length_b   1.000
_cell.length_c   1.000
_cell.angle_alpha   90.00
_cell.angle_beta   90.00
_cell.angle_gamma   90.00
#
_symmetry.space_group_name_H-M   'P 1'
#
loop_
_entity.id
_entity.type
_entity.pdbx_description
1 polymer ?
#
loop_
_entity_poly.entity_id
_entity_poly.type
_entity_poly.pdbx_seq_one_letter_code
_entity_poly.pdbx_strand_id
1 'polypeptide(L)'
;MSMPHFQKTDSGMKGGLSAIENCESECKRIHGGVTSVRADLKNDWQGAASQTFLNQLEAWETDYVQVLALLTEIKEMVGASDQQMNTAEDEINLYALSSFGGESDRVLKELS
;
A
#
# COMPACT_ATOMS: atom_id res chain seq x y z
N MET A 1 11.89 30.63 -8.66
CA MET A 1 12.15 29.22 -8.33
C MET A 1 10.82 28.48 -8.46
N SER A 2 10.72 27.47 -9.34
CA SER A 2 9.51 26.67 -9.46
C SER A 2 9.42 25.75 -8.25
N MET A 3 8.33 25.82 -7.49
CA MET A 3 8.01 24.79 -6.51
C MET A 3 7.89 23.45 -7.22
N PRO A 4 8.51 22.37 -6.72
CA PRO A 4 8.34 21.05 -7.31
C PRO A 4 6.86 20.66 -7.34
N HIS A 5 6.47 19.92 -8.38
CA HIS A 5 5.09 19.59 -8.69
C HIS A 5 4.55 18.48 -7.75
N PHE A 6 4.34 18.81 -6.47
CA PHE A 6 4.08 17.87 -5.36
C PHE A 6 2.67 17.26 -5.34
N GLN A 7 1.62 17.99 -5.77
CA GLN A 7 0.24 17.47 -5.81
C GLN A 7 0.05 16.21 -6.66
N LYS A 8 0.92 15.97 -7.65
CA LYS A 8 0.80 14.82 -8.54
C LYS A 8 1.24 13.50 -7.87
N THR A 9 2.06 13.60 -6.83
CA THR A 9 2.62 12.47 -6.07
C THR A 9 1.59 11.82 -5.16
N ASP A 10 0.77 12.63 -4.46
CA ASP A 10 -0.29 12.17 -3.54
C ASP A 10 -1.40 11.38 -4.27
N SER A 11 -1.82 11.84 -5.46
CA SER A 11 -2.76 11.09 -6.31
C SER A 11 -2.18 9.77 -6.82
N GLY A 12 -0.87 9.71 -7.09
CA GLY A 12 -0.19 8.51 -7.54
C GLY A 12 -0.06 7.46 -6.43
N MET A 13 0.29 7.89 -5.23
CA MET A 13 0.42 7.02 -4.05
C MET A 13 -0.93 6.46 -3.60
N LYS A 14 -1.98 7.30 -3.54
CA LYS A 14 -3.35 6.85 -3.23
C LYS A 14 -3.89 5.87 -4.29
N GLY A 15 -3.61 6.13 -5.57
CA GLY A 15 -3.94 5.20 -6.65
C GLY A 15 -3.20 3.86 -6.53
N GLY A 16 -1.91 3.90 -6.17
CA GLY A 16 -1.10 2.72 -5.91
C GLY A 16 -1.61 1.88 -4.73
N LEU A 17 -1.96 2.51 -3.61
CA LEU A 17 -2.56 1.85 -2.45
C LEU A 17 -3.85 1.13 -2.81
N SER A 18 -4.77 1.81 -3.51
CA SER A 18 -6.03 1.20 -3.95
C SER A 18 -5.80 0.01 -4.88
N ALA A 19 -4.81 0.08 -5.78
CA ALA A 19 -4.45 -1.03 -6.65
C ALA A 19 -3.91 -2.23 -5.87
N ILE A 20 -3.10 -2.00 -4.84
CA ILE A 20 -2.57 -3.06 -3.95
C ILE A 20 -3.70 -3.71 -3.16
N GLU A 21 -4.62 -2.91 -2.60
CA GLU A 21 -5.78 -3.42 -1.85
C GLU A 21 -6.70 -4.29 -2.73
N ASN A 22 -6.94 -3.86 -3.96
CA ASN A 22 -7.69 -4.67 -4.94
C ASN A 22 -6.96 -5.98 -5.24
N CYS A 23 -5.63 -5.94 -5.39
CA CYS A 23 -4.81 -7.13 -5.60
C CYS A 23 -4.92 -8.11 -4.42
N GLU A 24 -4.80 -7.63 -3.18
CA GLU A 24 -4.97 -8.45 -1.97
C GLU A 24 -6.37 -9.11 -1.91
N SER A 25 -7.42 -8.36 -2.27
CA SER A 25 -8.78 -8.88 -2.32
C SER A 25 -8.93 -10.00 -3.37
N GLU A 26 -8.38 -9.79 -4.57
CA GLU A 26 -8.40 -10.79 -5.63
C GLU A 26 -7.58 -12.04 -5.26
N CYS A 27 -6.41 -11.87 -4.63
CA CYS A 27 -5.64 -12.98 -4.09
C CYS A 27 -6.49 -13.79 -3.10
N LYS A 28 -7.11 -13.14 -2.11
CA LYS A 28 -7.98 -13.83 -1.12
C LYS A 28 -9.13 -14.59 -1.80
N ARG A 29 -9.72 -14.02 -2.85
CA ARG A 29 -10.77 -14.69 -3.65
C ARG A 29 -10.24 -15.94 -4.35
N ILE A 30 -9.06 -15.87 -4.96
CA ILE A 30 -8.40 -17.01 -5.61
C ILE A 30 -8.12 -18.12 -4.59
N HIS A 31 -7.55 -17.77 -3.43
CA HIS A 31 -7.26 -18.74 -2.37
C HIS A 31 -8.52 -19.42 -1.82
N GLY A 32 -9.61 -18.67 -1.66
CA GLY A 32 -10.92 -19.24 -1.31
C GLY A 32 -11.40 -20.26 -2.34
N GLY A 33 -11.26 -19.95 -3.64
CA GLY A 33 -11.59 -20.86 -4.74
C GLY A 33 -10.76 -22.15 -4.73
N VAL A 34 -9.44 -22.03 -4.57
CA VAL A 34 -8.54 -23.18 -4.49
C VAL A 34 -8.83 -24.04 -3.26
N THR A 35 -9.16 -23.42 -2.12
CA THR A 35 -9.55 -24.12 -0.90
C THR A 35 -10.85 -24.92 -1.09
N SER A 36 -11.83 -24.36 -1.80
CA SER A 36 -13.07 -25.08 -2.14
C SER A 36 -12.77 -26.30 -3.01
N VAL A 37 -11.98 -26.14 -4.07
CA VAL A 37 -11.58 -27.24 -4.96
C VAL A 37 -10.83 -28.33 -4.18
N ARG A 38 -9.94 -27.96 -3.26
CA ARG A 38 -9.28 -28.92 -2.36
C ARG A 38 -10.29 -29.72 -1.54
N ALA A 39 -11.28 -29.04 -0.95
CA ALA A 39 -12.28 -29.69 -0.11
C ALA A 39 -13.14 -30.68 -0.91
N ASP A 40 -13.59 -30.29 -2.10
CA ASP A 40 -14.39 -31.13 -2.99
C ASP A 40 -13.59 -32.37 -3.43
N LEU A 41 -12.35 -32.16 -3.89
CA LEU A 41 -11.52 -33.25 -4.38
C LEU A 41 -11.06 -34.20 -3.27
N LYS A 42 -10.81 -33.71 -2.05
CA LYS A 42 -10.34 -34.56 -0.95
C LYS A 42 -11.38 -35.62 -0.53
N ASN A 43 -12.66 -35.30 -0.65
CA ASN A 43 -13.73 -36.21 -0.22
C ASN A 43 -13.97 -37.34 -1.22
N ASP A 44 -13.89 -37.02 -2.52
CA ASP A 44 -14.30 -37.94 -3.59
C ASP A 44 -13.12 -38.59 -4.34
N TRP A 45 -11.92 -38.01 -4.27
CA TRP A 45 -10.75 -38.47 -5.01
C TRP A 45 -9.69 -39.10 -4.10
N GLN A 46 -9.55 -40.42 -4.19
CA GLN A 46 -8.55 -41.20 -3.44
C GLN A 46 -7.49 -41.83 -4.36
N GLY A 47 -6.34 -42.16 -3.77
CA GLY A 47 -5.23 -42.83 -4.44
C GLY A 47 -4.00 -41.95 -4.64
N ALA A 48 -2.95 -42.51 -5.26
CA ALA A 48 -1.66 -41.83 -5.39
C ALA A 48 -1.75 -40.50 -6.14
N ALA A 49 -2.61 -40.40 -7.16
CA ALA A 49 -2.79 -39.19 -7.94
C ALA A 49 -3.41 -38.03 -7.13
N SER A 50 -4.37 -38.32 -6.24
CA SER A 50 -4.95 -37.29 -5.38
C SER A 50 -3.94 -36.81 -4.33
N GLN A 51 -3.11 -37.71 -3.81
CA GLN A 51 -2.00 -37.33 -2.91
C GLN A 51 -0.99 -36.42 -3.60
N THR A 52 -0.60 -36.70 -4.85
CA THR A 52 0.29 -35.82 -5.62
C THR A 52 -0.31 -34.43 -5.82
N PHE A 53 -1.60 -34.35 -6.16
CA PHE A 53 -2.30 -33.07 -6.28
C PHE A 53 -2.32 -32.29 -4.97
N LEU A 54 -2.68 -32.95 -3.86
CA LEU A 54 -2.74 -32.31 -2.54
C LEU A 54 -1.36 -31.77 -2.10
N ASN A 55 -0.29 -32.53 -2.33
CA ASN A 55 1.07 -32.10 -2.02
C ASN A 55 1.47 -30.86 -2.86
N GLN A 56 1.11 -30.84 -4.15
CA GLN A 56 1.40 -29.69 -5.02
C GLN A 56 0.60 -28.45 -4.60
N LEU A 57 -0.64 -28.66 -4.11
CA LEU A 57 -1.49 -27.60 -3.64
C LEU A 57 -0.99 -26.99 -2.31
N GLU A 58 -0.41 -27.80 -1.43
CA GLU A 58 0.24 -27.34 -0.20
C GLU A 58 1.51 -26.52 -0.49
N ALA A 59 2.32 -26.95 -1.47
CA ALA A 59 3.46 -26.17 -1.95
C ALA A 59 2.99 -24.82 -2.52
N TRP A 60 1.96 -24.82 -3.36
CA TRP A 60 1.35 -23.60 -3.88
C TRP A 60 0.82 -22.69 -2.76
N GLU A 61 0.17 -23.24 -1.73
CA GLU A 61 -0.36 -22.46 -0.60
C GLU A 61 0.77 -21.77 0.18
N THR A 62 1.94 -22.41 0.30
CA THR A 62 3.13 -21.80 0.92
C THR A 62 3.64 -20.62 0.12
N ASP A 63 3.80 -20.78 -1.19
CA ASP A 63 4.26 -19.70 -2.09
C ASP A 63 3.25 -18.54 -2.12
N TYR A 64 1.96 -18.88 -2.11
CA TYR A 64 0.87 -17.91 -2.10
C TYR A 64 0.89 -17.03 -0.84
N VAL A 65 1.15 -17.60 0.34
CA VAL A 65 1.29 -16.82 1.59
C VAL A 65 2.46 -15.83 1.51
N GLN A 66 3.58 -16.21 0.87
CA GLN A 66 4.70 -15.28 0.67
C GLN A 66 4.32 -14.11 -0.24
N VAL A 67 3.57 -14.37 -1.32
CA VAL A 67 3.10 -13.29 -2.20
C VAL A 67 2.19 -12.31 -1.45
N LEU A 68 1.28 -12.81 -0.61
CA LEU A 68 0.44 -11.96 0.24
C LEU A 68 1.26 -11.13 1.24
N ALA A 69 2.27 -11.73 1.86
CA ALA A 69 3.15 -11.02 2.78
C ALA A 69 3.88 -9.86 2.08
N LEU A 70 4.45 -10.13 0.90
CA LEU A 70 5.12 -9.10 0.09
C LEU A 70 4.17 -7.99 -0.35
N LEU A 71 2.93 -8.31 -0.73
CA LEU A 71 1.91 -7.29 -1.05
C LEU A 71 1.59 -6.41 0.16
N THR A 72 1.49 -7.01 1.34
CA THR A 72 1.26 -6.30 2.60
C THR A 72 2.43 -5.37 2.92
N GLU A 73 3.68 -5.86 2.79
CA GLU A 73 4.89 -5.04 3.00
C GLU A 73 4.95 -3.85 2.04
N ILE A 74 4.61 -4.04 0.76
CA ILE A 74 4.56 -2.96 -0.22
C ILE A 74 3.48 -1.94 0.17
N LYS A 75 2.30 -2.41 0.60
CA LYS A 75 1.22 -1.53 1.08
C LYS A 75 1.70 -0.67 2.25
N GLU A 76 2.36 -1.28 3.23
CA GLU A 76 2.89 -0.57 4.40
C GLU A 76 3.94 0.46 4.02
N MET A 77 4.88 0.12 3.12
CA MET A 77 5.90 1.05 2.63
C MET A 77 5.29 2.25 1.90
N VAL A 78 4.30 2.01 1.03
CA VAL A 78 3.62 3.10 0.31
C VAL A 78 2.81 3.96 1.29
N GLY A 79 2.10 3.35 2.24
CA GLY A 79 1.34 4.09 3.26
C GLY A 79 2.23 4.92 4.18
N ALA A 80 3.38 4.39 4.60
CA ALA A 80 4.35 5.13 5.40
C ALA A 80 4.97 6.29 4.61
N SER A 81 5.25 6.09 3.32
CA SER A 81 5.76 7.14 2.44
C SER A 81 4.75 8.27 2.26
N ASP A 82 3.47 7.94 2.09
CA ASP A 82 2.36 8.90 1.99
C ASP A 82 2.24 9.74 3.28
N GLN A 83 2.29 9.10 4.45
CA GLN A 83 2.24 9.80 5.74
C GLN A 83 3.46 10.72 5.96
N GLN A 84 4.67 10.26 5.62
CA GLN A 84 5.88 11.07 5.74
C GLN A 84 5.84 12.29 4.83
N MET A 85 5.35 12.14 3.61
CA MET A 85 5.20 13.26 2.68
C MET A 85 4.19 14.28 3.20
N ASN A 86 3.01 13.84 3.65
CA ASN A 86 1.99 14.75 4.19
C ASN A 86 2.52 15.51 5.43
N THR A 87 3.26 14.83 6.31
CA THR A 87 3.87 15.48 7.49
C THR A 87 4.91 16.53 7.08
N ALA A 88 5.77 16.21 6.11
CA ALA A 88 6.77 17.15 5.59
C ALA A 88 6.12 18.36 4.90
N GLU A 89 4.99 18.16 4.19
CA GLU A 89 4.22 19.24 3.58
C GLU A 89 3.64 20.19 4.63
N ASP A 90 3.05 19.66 5.71
CA ASP A 90 2.51 20.46 6.81
C ASP A 90 3.61 21.30 7.48
N GLU A 91 4.79 20.73 7.71
CA GLU A 91 5.94 21.44 8.27
C GLU A 91 6.43 22.56 7.33
N ILE A 92 6.60 22.29 6.04
CA ILE A 92 7.01 23.29 5.05
C ILE A 92 6.02 24.45 5.00
N ASN A 93 4.71 24.16 4.99
CA ASN A 93 3.68 25.19 4.98
C ASN A 93 3.70 26.05 6.26
N LEU A 94 3.92 25.44 7.42
CA LEU A 94 4.07 26.15 8.70
C LEU A 94 5.29 27.07 8.74
N TYR A 95 6.43 26.59 8.22
CA TYR A 95 7.65 27.40 8.10
C TYR A 95 7.51 28.52 7.09
N ALA A 96 6.85 28.29 5.95
CA ALA A 96 6.57 29.33 4.96
C ALA A 96 5.66 30.43 5.53
N LEU A 97 4.56 30.06 6.21
CA LEU A 97 3.65 31.04 6.83
C LEU A 97 4.32 31.87 7.93
N SER A 98 5.17 31.25 8.76
CA SER A 98 5.90 31.94 9.83
C SER A 98 7.00 32.87 9.31
N SER A 99 7.67 32.52 8.21
CA SER A 99 8.71 33.35 7.59
C SER A 99 8.16 34.56 6.83
N PHE A 100 6.95 34.49 6.26
CA PHE A 100 6.30 35.67 5.66
C PHE A 100 5.58 36.57 6.68
N GLY A 101 5.12 36.02 7.81
CA GLY A 101 4.41 36.78 8.85
C GLY A 101 5.31 37.67 9.72
N GLY A 102 6.57 37.27 9.96
CA GLY A 102 7.47 38.00 10.87
C GLY A 102 8.15 39.25 10.29
N GLU A 103 8.35 39.31 8.97
CA GLU A 103 9.04 40.44 8.32
C GLU A 103 8.12 41.60 7.96
N SER A 104 6.84 41.35 7.70
CA SER A 104 5.87 42.40 7.38
C SER A 104 5.56 43.30 8.59
N ASP A 105 5.50 42.71 9.79
CA ASP A 105 5.20 43.43 11.04
C ASP A 105 6.39 44.29 11.53
N ARG A 106 7.62 43.91 11.15
CA ARG A 106 8.83 44.65 11.49
C ARG A 106 9.02 45.88 10.60
N VAL A 107 8.70 45.77 9.30
CA VAL A 107 8.75 46.89 8.35
C VAL A 107 7.65 47.92 8.64
N LEU A 108 6.44 47.50 9.03
CA LEU A 108 5.37 48.42 9.39
C LEU A 108 5.67 49.23 10.66
N LYS A 109 6.40 48.63 11.61
CA LYS A 109 6.75 49.28 12.89
C LYS A 109 7.94 50.25 12.79
N GLU A 110 8.77 50.12 11.76
CA GLU A 110 9.84 51.08 11.45
C GLU A 110 9.35 52.25 10.57
N LEU A 111 8.14 52.16 10.02
CA LEU A 111 7.50 53.21 9.20
C LEU A 111 6.41 54.01 9.94
N SER A 112 6.17 53.71 11.22
CA SER A 112 5.24 54.42 12.13
C SER A 112 5.98 55.23 13.18
#